data_AF-A0A8S3SSR7-F1
#
_entry.id   AF-A0A8S3SSR7-F1
#
_cell.length_a   1.000
_cell.length_b   1.000
_cell.length_c   1.000
_cell.angle_alpha   90.00
_cell.angle_beta   90.00
_cell.angle_gamma   90.00
#
_symmetry.space_group_name_H-M   'P 1'
#
loop_
_entity.id
_entity.type
_entity.pdbx_description
1 polymer ?
#
loop_
_entity_poly.entity_id
_entity_poly.type
_entity_poly.pdbx_seq_one_letter_code
_entity_poly.pdbx_strand_id
1 'polypeptide(L)'
;MELLTPSGKPLEQLEIFQKRMLKQILSLPTRCPDPAVYILTGILPVEAQIHIKTLTFFNNVYHQSEESTMKKLARRQMTVCSEASNSWFININKLLRLYNLNEANTYLANPTKKTQWITLIKSAVMKYWSTKINPVLSKEEEEEEEAAHKEKYTVGQKDSAEDKLA
;
A
#
# COMPACT_ATOMS: atom_id res chain seq x y z
N MET A 1 4.96 -20.84 -11.96
CA MET A 1 4.15 -20.73 -10.73
C MET A 1 3.23 -19.54 -10.91
N GLU A 2 1.96 -19.80 -11.22
CA GLU A 2 0.92 -18.78 -11.18
C GLU A 2 0.42 -18.70 -9.74
N LEU A 3 0.94 -17.75 -8.95
CA LEU A 3 0.33 -17.43 -7.68
C LEU A 3 -0.91 -16.61 -8.00
N LEU A 4 -2.04 -17.30 -8.19
CA LEU A 4 -3.35 -16.68 -8.42
C LEU A 4 -3.74 -15.94 -7.14
N THR A 5 -3.56 -14.62 -7.13
CA THR A 5 -4.26 -13.76 -6.19
C THR A 5 -5.76 -13.92 -6.46
N PRO A 6 -6.56 -14.38 -5.49
CA PRO A 6 -7.98 -14.63 -5.72
C PRO A 6 -8.64 -13.32 -6.15
N SER A 7 -9.37 -13.36 -7.26
CA SER A 7 -10.02 -12.20 -7.86
C SER A 7 -11.46 -12.55 -8.25
N GLY A 8 -12.34 -11.54 -8.30
CA GLY A 8 -13.75 -11.70 -8.60
C GLY A 8 -14.55 -12.34 -7.45
N LYS A 9 -15.45 -13.26 -7.78
CA LYS A 9 -16.42 -13.84 -6.84
C LYS A 9 -15.83 -14.43 -5.55
N PRO A 10 -14.71 -15.20 -5.59
CA PRO A 10 -14.14 -15.76 -4.37
C PRO A 10 -13.64 -14.71 -3.38
N LEU A 11 -13.09 -13.60 -3.88
CA LEU A 11 -12.63 -12.50 -3.04
C LEU A 11 -13.81 -11.81 -2.35
N GLU A 12 -14.87 -11.55 -3.11
CA GLU A 12 -16.09 -10.91 -2.63
C GLU A 12 -16.79 -11.76 -1.55
N GLN A 13 -16.86 -13.08 -1.74
CA GLN A 13 -17.38 -14.00 -0.73
C GLN A 13 -16.55 -13.98 0.56
N LEU A 14 -15.23 -13.93 0.44
CA LEU A 14 -14.33 -13.89 1.59
C LEU A 14 -14.46 -12.56 2.35
N GLU A 15 -14.70 -11.46 1.64
CA GLU A 15 -14.94 -10.15 2.23
C GLU A 15 -16.29 -10.10 2.96
N ILE A 16 -17.36 -10.64 2.36
CA ILE A 16 -18.68 -10.78 3.01
C ILE A 16 -18.54 -11.60 4.30
N PHE A 17 -17.79 -12.71 4.24
CA PHE A 17 -17.54 -13.56 5.40
C PHE A 17 -16.79 -12.80 6.51
N GLN A 18 -15.70 -12.10 6.18
CA GLN A 18 -14.95 -11.29 7.14
C GLN A 18 -15.86 -10.27 7.82
N LYS A 19 -16.61 -9.48 7.04
CA LYS A 19 -17.50 -8.44 7.57
C LYS A 19 -18.57 -9.00 8.48
N ARG A 20 -19.17 -10.13 8.10
CA ARG A 20 -20.17 -10.82 8.93
C ARG A 20 -19.58 -11.27 10.27
N MET A 21 -18.38 -11.87 10.25
CA MET A 21 -17.72 -12.27 11.50
C MET A 21 -17.37 -11.07 12.38
N LEU A 22 -16.83 -9.99 11.80
CA LEU A 22 -16.50 -8.78 12.57
C LEU A 22 -17.74 -8.15 13.21
N LYS A 23 -18.85 -8.08 12.48
CA LYS A 23 -20.15 -7.62 13.03
C LYS A 23 -20.62 -8.51 14.18
N GLN A 24 -20.48 -9.83 14.06
CA GLN A 24 -20.84 -10.77 15.13
C GLN A 24 -19.95 -10.60 16.37
N ILE A 25 -18.63 -10.51 16.20
CA ILE A 25 -17.67 -10.33 17.29
C ILE A 25 -17.96 -9.02 18.06
N LEU A 26 -18.25 -7.94 17.33
CA LEU A 26 -18.57 -6.64 17.92
C LEU A 26 -20.04 -6.49 18.35
N SER A 27 -20.86 -7.53 18.21
CA SER A 27 -22.32 -7.48 18.45
C SER A 27 -23.02 -6.34 17.71
N LEU A 28 -22.54 -5.99 16.51
CA LEU A 28 -23.12 -4.93 15.68
C LEU A 28 -24.36 -5.43 14.92
N PRO A 29 -25.35 -4.55 14.67
CA PRO A 29 -26.50 -4.89 13.83
C PRO A 29 -26.06 -5.30 12.42
N THR A 30 -26.80 -6.20 11.78
CA THR A 30 -26.55 -6.61 10.38
C THR A 30 -26.56 -5.42 9.41
N ARG A 31 -27.35 -4.38 9.72
CA ARG A 31 -27.46 -3.13 8.95
C ARG A 31 -26.33 -2.12 9.20
N CYS A 32 -25.38 -2.43 10.08
CA CYS A 32 -24.22 -1.57 10.32
C CYS A 32 -23.44 -1.35 9.01
N PRO A 33 -23.10 -0.11 8.63
CA PRO A 33 -22.32 0.18 7.44
C PRO A 33 -20.95 -0.51 7.48
N ASP A 34 -20.53 -1.11 6.37
CA ASP A 34 -19.26 -1.81 6.27
C ASP A 34 -18.03 -0.94 6.59
N PRO A 35 -17.95 0.34 6.15
CA PRO A 35 -16.87 1.24 6.55
C PRO A 35 -16.75 1.41 8.07
N ALA A 36 -17.88 1.49 8.78
CA ALA A 36 -17.89 1.64 10.24
C ALA A 36 -17.29 0.40 10.93
N VAL A 37 -17.52 -0.80 10.39
CA VAL A 37 -16.92 -2.04 10.92
C VAL A 37 -15.39 -1.98 10.81
N TYR A 38 -14.85 -1.53 9.68
CA TYR A 38 -13.40 -1.41 9.50
C TYR A 38 -12.79 -0.34 10.40
N ILE A 39 -13.45 0.81 10.54
CA ILE A 39 -13.01 1.89 11.42
C ILE A 39 -12.99 1.43 12.89
N LEU A 40 -14.06 0.79 13.37
CA LEU A 40 -14.17 0.33 14.75
C LEU A 40 -13.17 -0.78 15.10
N THR A 41 -12.88 -1.66 14.15
CA THR A 41 -11.95 -2.77 14.36
C THR A 41 -10.49 -2.40 14.14
N GLY A 42 -10.22 -1.33 13.38
CA GLY A 42 -8.88 -1.03 12.85
C GLY A 42 -8.36 -2.09 11.87
N ILE A 43 -9.23 -2.99 11.38
CA ILE A 43 -8.85 -4.08 10.48
C ILE A 43 -9.07 -3.64 9.03
N LEU A 44 -8.12 -3.96 8.16
CA LEU A 44 -8.24 -3.69 6.72
C LEU A 44 -9.11 -4.74 6.00
N PRO A 45 -9.73 -4.39 4.87
CA PRO A 45 -10.42 -5.33 4.00
C PRO A 45 -9.53 -6.50 3.58
N VAL A 46 -10.14 -7.66 3.29
CA VAL A 46 -9.40 -8.87 2.87
C VAL A 46 -8.48 -8.60 1.68
N GLU A 47 -8.94 -7.84 0.69
CA GLU A 47 -8.16 -7.47 -0.49
C GLU A 47 -6.85 -6.78 -0.09
N ALA A 48 -6.90 -5.79 0.81
CA ALA A 48 -5.73 -5.10 1.34
C ALA A 48 -4.75 -6.08 2.01
N GLN A 49 -5.26 -7.03 2.79
CA GLN A 49 -4.43 -8.04 3.46
C GLN A 49 -3.72 -8.96 2.47
N ILE A 50 -4.41 -9.35 1.39
CA ILE A 50 -3.82 -10.13 0.29
C ILE A 50 -2.74 -9.32 -0.41
N HIS A 51 -2.97 -8.03 -0.65
CA HIS A 51 -1.97 -7.15 -1.27
C HIS A 51 -0.72 -7.04 -0.39
N ILE A 52 -0.86 -6.85 0.92
CA ILE A 52 0.27 -6.83 1.87
C ILE A 52 1.04 -8.15 1.81
N LYS A 53 0.36 -9.30 1.86
CA LYS A 53 1.02 -10.61 1.81
C LYS A 53 1.73 -10.85 0.49
N THR A 54 1.11 -10.46 -0.62
CA THR A 54 1.67 -10.58 -1.98
C THR A 54 2.95 -9.76 -2.13
N LEU A 55 2.93 -8.49 -1.71
CA LEU A 55 4.09 -7.60 -1.75
C LEU A 55 5.17 -8.00 -0.72
N THR A 56 4.76 -8.55 0.43
CA THR A 56 5.70 -9.11 1.42
C THR A 56 6.35 -10.38 0.88
N PHE A 57 5.66 -11.20 0.08
CA PHE A 57 6.26 -12.35 -0.58
C PHE A 57 7.28 -11.92 -1.64
N PHE A 58 7.01 -10.83 -2.38
CA PHE A 58 7.98 -10.25 -3.32
C PHE A 58 9.31 -9.86 -2.65
N ASN A 59 9.28 -9.45 -1.38
CA ASN A 59 10.49 -9.25 -0.57
C ASN A 59 11.46 -10.44 -0.62
N ASN A 60 10.90 -11.66 -0.55
CA ASN A 60 11.69 -12.89 -0.54
C ASN A 60 12.31 -13.18 -1.90
N VAL A 61 11.84 -12.54 -2.98
CA VAL A 61 12.38 -12.71 -4.33
C VAL A 61 13.52 -11.73 -4.58
N TYR A 62 13.35 -10.43 -4.30
CA TYR A 62 14.38 -9.44 -4.64
C TYR A 62 15.61 -9.50 -3.71
N HIS A 63 15.45 -10.02 -2.48
CA HIS A 63 16.56 -10.26 -1.55
C HIS A 63 17.39 -11.51 -1.84
N GLN A 64 17.02 -12.32 -2.84
CA GLN A 64 17.84 -13.46 -3.22
C GLN A 64 19.15 -13.00 -3.89
N SER A 65 20.13 -13.90 -3.90
CA SER A 65 21.37 -13.71 -4.65
C SER A 65 21.06 -13.44 -6.13
N GLU A 66 21.91 -12.63 -6.77
CA GLU A 66 21.81 -12.34 -8.21
C GLU A 66 21.86 -13.62 -9.07
N GLU A 67 22.54 -14.65 -8.58
CA GLU A 67 22.64 -15.94 -9.24
C GLU A 67 21.36 -16.78 -9.14
N SER A 68 20.44 -16.44 -8.24
CA SER A 68 19.18 -17.17 -8.07
C SER A 68 18.34 -17.15 -9.35
N THR A 69 17.92 -18.33 -9.77
CA THR A 69 16.99 -18.53 -10.89
C THR A 69 15.72 -17.71 -10.73
N MET A 70 15.20 -17.55 -9.51
CA MET A 70 13.97 -16.80 -9.27
C MET A 70 14.16 -15.29 -9.51
N LYS A 71 15.32 -14.73 -9.13
CA LYS A 71 15.62 -13.32 -9.34
C LYS A 71 15.93 -13.02 -10.81
N LYS A 72 16.65 -13.92 -11.49
CA LYS A 72 16.85 -13.89 -12.95
C LYS A 72 15.52 -13.95 -13.70
N LEU A 73 14.62 -14.85 -13.28
CA LEU A 73 13.28 -14.97 -13.85
C LEU A 73 12.45 -13.70 -13.62
N ALA A 74 12.49 -13.14 -12.40
CA ALA A 74 11.78 -11.90 -12.07
C ALA A 74 12.20 -10.75 -12.99
N ARG A 75 13.52 -10.52 -13.14
CA ARG A 75 14.05 -9.50 -14.05
C ARG A 75 13.61 -9.74 -15.49
N ARG A 76 13.80 -10.96 -16.00
CA ARG A 76 13.39 -11.30 -17.37
C ARG A 76 11.89 -11.07 -17.61
N GLN A 77 11.04 -11.50 -16.69
CA GLN A 77 9.59 -11.33 -16.80
C GLN A 77 9.20 -9.86 -16.78
N MET A 78 9.83 -9.03 -15.94
CA MET A 78 9.56 -7.60 -15.90
C MET A 78 10.05 -6.84 -17.14
N THR A 79 11.10 -7.34 -17.82
CA THR A 79 11.61 -6.72 -19.06
C THR A 79 10.82 -7.16 -20.30
N VAL A 80 10.41 -8.43 -20.35
CA VAL A 80 9.84 -9.04 -21.57
C VAL A 80 8.32 -8.98 -21.60
N CYS A 81 7.65 -9.09 -20.45
CA CYS A 81 6.19 -9.15 -20.42
C CYS A 81 5.57 -7.75 -20.53
N SER A 82 4.51 -7.64 -21.33
CA SER A 82 3.68 -6.44 -21.40
C SER A 82 2.76 -6.32 -20.18
N GLU A 83 2.20 -5.12 -19.97
CA GLU A 83 1.27 -4.84 -18.87
C GLU A 83 -0.03 -5.68 -18.94
N ALA A 84 -0.39 -6.15 -20.12
CA ALA A 84 -1.54 -7.03 -20.35
C ALA A 84 -1.28 -8.49 -19.94
N SER A 85 -0.04 -8.85 -19.62
CA SER A 85 0.33 -10.22 -19.27
C SER A 85 -0.20 -10.61 -17.88
N ASN A 86 -0.64 -11.86 -17.74
CA ASN A 86 -1.06 -12.48 -16.47
C ASN A 86 0.12 -12.92 -15.58
N SER A 87 1.31 -12.34 -15.78
CA SER A 87 2.49 -12.72 -15.02
C SER A 87 2.39 -12.18 -13.60
N TRP A 88 2.74 -13.00 -12.61
CA TRP A 88 2.70 -12.59 -11.21
C TRP A 88 3.57 -11.35 -10.95
N PHE A 89 4.72 -11.21 -11.61
CA PHE A 89 5.59 -10.03 -11.49
C PHE A 89 4.96 -8.76 -12.09
N ILE A 90 4.17 -8.89 -13.15
CA ILE A 90 3.41 -7.78 -13.71
C ILE A 90 2.29 -7.36 -12.74
N ASN A 91 1.65 -8.32 -12.07
CA ASN A 91 0.69 -8.02 -11.01
C ASN A 91 1.34 -7.27 -9.83
N ILE A 92 2.58 -7.62 -9.45
CA ILE A 92 3.33 -6.86 -8.44
C ILE A 92 3.53 -5.40 -8.88
N ASN A 93 3.94 -5.15 -10.12
CA ASN A 93 4.06 -3.77 -10.62
C ASN A 93 2.72 -3.02 -10.58
N LYS A 94 1.61 -3.68 -10.94
CA LYS A 94 0.26 -3.08 -10.83
C LYS A 94 -0.08 -2.71 -9.39
N LEU A 95 0.21 -3.58 -8.42
CA LEU A 95 0.00 -3.31 -7.01
C LEU A 95 0.89 -2.17 -6.49
N LEU A 96 2.17 -2.14 -6.89
CA LEU A 96 3.06 -1.05 -6.50
C LEU A 96 2.56 0.29 -7.01
N ARG A 97 2.12 0.36 -8.27
CA ARG A 97 1.50 1.57 -8.84
C ARG A 97 0.20 1.96 -8.15
N LEU A 98 -0.66 0.99 -7.81
CA LEU A 98 -1.90 1.23 -7.06
C LEU A 98 -1.64 1.97 -5.74
N TYR A 99 -0.52 1.66 -5.08
CA TYR A 99 -0.13 2.28 -3.80
C TYR A 99 0.88 3.43 -3.96
N ASN A 100 1.06 3.96 -5.17
CA ASN A 100 2.02 5.04 -5.49
C ASN A 100 3.46 4.73 -5.02
N LEU A 101 3.88 3.47 -5.13
CA LEU A 101 5.24 3.01 -4.85
C LEU A 101 6.07 2.92 -6.13
N ASN A 102 7.39 2.95 -6.00
CA ASN A 102 8.32 2.75 -7.13
C ASN A 102 8.09 1.39 -7.83
N GLU A 103 8.54 1.29 -9.07
CA GLU A 103 8.44 0.04 -9.83
C GLU A 103 9.31 -1.07 -9.24
N ALA A 104 8.91 -2.33 -9.48
CA ALA A 104 9.62 -3.50 -8.96
C ALA A 104 11.08 -3.59 -9.44
N ASN A 105 11.39 -3.08 -10.64
CA ASN A 105 12.75 -3.03 -11.17
C ASN A 105 13.68 -2.16 -10.31
N THR A 106 13.18 -1.05 -9.75
CA THR A 106 13.94 -0.18 -8.86
C THR A 106 14.35 -0.91 -7.59
N TYR A 107 13.45 -1.70 -7.02
CA TYR A 107 13.73 -2.50 -5.82
C TYR A 107 14.62 -3.73 -6.11
N LEU A 108 14.55 -4.28 -7.32
CA LEU A 108 15.46 -5.35 -7.75
C LEU A 108 16.89 -4.88 -7.98
N ALA A 109 17.09 -3.61 -8.34
CA ALA A 109 18.39 -2.99 -8.49
C ALA A 109 18.94 -2.55 -7.13
N ASN A 110 18.09 -1.95 -6.28
CA ASN A 110 18.46 -1.40 -4.98
C ASN A 110 17.60 -2.01 -3.85
N PRO A 111 17.99 -3.18 -3.30
CA PRO A 111 17.25 -3.84 -2.24
C PRO A 111 17.17 -3.01 -0.96
N THR A 112 15.97 -2.66 -0.51
CA THR A 112 15.75 -2.05 0.82
C THR A 112 15.85 -3.11 1.92
N LYS A 113 16.13 -2.73 3.18
CA LYS A 113 16.13 -3.72 4.28
C LYS A 113 14.74 -4.33 4.46
N LYS A 114 14.67 -5.62 4.78
CA LYS A 114 13.41 -6.36 4.96
C LYS A 114 12.41 -5.68 5.91
N THR A 115 12.89 -5.16 7.04
CA THR A 115 12.02 -4.45 8.00
C THR A 115 11.47 -3.15 7.42
N GLN A 116 12.31 -2.37 6.74
CA GLN A 116 11.91 -1.14 6.06
C GLN A 116 10.88 -1.40 4.97
N TRP A 117 11.07 -2.47 4.18
CA TRP A 117 10.12 -2.89 3.15
C TRP A 117 8.74 -3.22 3.71
N ILE A 118 8.68 -4.01 4.78
CA ILE A 118 7.42 -4.39 5.42
C ILE A 118 6.71 -3.14 5.97
N THR A 119 7.45 -2.25 6.62
CA THR A 119 6.89 -0.99 7.13
C THR A 119 6.36 -0.11 6.00
N LEU A 120 7.12 0.03 4.91
CA LEU A 120 6.74 0.81 3.72
C LEU A 120 5.46 0.28 3.07
N ILE A 121 5.35 -1.03 2.86
CA ILE A 121 4.13 -1.62 2.30
C ILE A 121 2.95 -1.38 3.24
N LYS A 122 3.12 -1.68 4.53
CA LYS A 122 2.02 -1.55 5.48
C LYS A 122 1.53 -0.11 5.56
N SER A 123 2.43 0.88 5.61
CA SER A 123 2.04 2.29 5.64
C SER A 123 1.36 2.72 4.35
N ALA A 124 1.89 2.35 3.18
CA ALA A 124 1.30 2.72 1.89
C ALA A 124 -0.08 2.10 1.67
N VAL A 125 -0.24 0.81 1.99
CA VAL A 125 -1.52 0.12 1.91
C VAL A 125 -2.52 0.72 2.90
N MET A 126 -2.10 0.95 4.15
CA MET A 126 -2.95 1.53 5.17
C MET A 126 -3.41 2.93 4.75
N LYS A 127 -2.51 3.81 4.29
CA LYS A 127 -2.86 5.14 3.78
C LYS A 127 -3.92 5.07 2.69
N TYR A 128 -3.69 4.26 1.65
CA TYR A 128 -4.64 4.11 0.54
C TYR A 128 -6.03 3.64 1.01
N TRP A 129 -6.09 2.64 1.88
CA TRP A 129 -7.36 2.09 2.34
C TRP A 129 -8.06 2.97 3.37
N SER A 130 -7.33 3.69 4.22
CA SER A 130 -7.91 4.68 5.12
C SER A 130 -8.63 5.77 4.31
N THR A 131 -7.99 6.32 3.29
CA THR A 131 -8.61 7.30 2.36
C THR A 131 -9.82 6.70 1.65
N LYS A 132 -9.73 5.45 1.18
CA LYS A 132 -10.82 4.78 0.45
C LYS A 132 -12.03 4.46 1.35
N ILE A 133 -11.80 4.12 2.62
CA ILE A 133 -12.85 3.77 3.59
C ILE A 133 -13.48 5.02 4.18
N ASN A 134 -12.67 6.04 4.49
CA ASN A 134 -13.13 7.30 5.05
C ASN A 134 -12.56 8.49 4.27
N PRO A 135 -13.22 8.90 3.17
CA PRO A 135 -12.76 10.00 2.33
C PRO A 135 -12.89 11.38 2.99
N VAL A 136 -13.56 11.47 4.15
CA VAL A 136 -13.70 12.75 4.87
C VAL A 136 -12.44 13.04 5.68
N LEU A 137 -11.89 12.05 6.40
CA LEU A 137 -10.66 12.21 7.18
C LEU A 137 -9.45 12.56 6.29
N SER A 138 -9.39 12.05 5.07
CA SER A 138 -8.25 12.33 4.18
C SER A 138 -8.16 13.79 3.74
N LYS A 139 -9.29 14.51 3.71
CA LYS A 139 -9.29 15.94 3.34
C LYS A 139 -8.75 16.81 4.47
N GLU A 140 -9.10 16.46 5.70
CA GLU A 140 -8.62 17.17 6.90
C GLU A 140 -7.10 16.98 7.07
N GLU A 141 -6.58 15.76 6.84
CA GLU A 141 -5.14 15.49 6.87
C GLU A 141 -4.36 16.23 5.76
N GLU A 142 -4.91 16.32 4.55
CA GLU A 142 -4.30 17.06 3.43
C GLU A 142 -4.30 18.58 3.69
N GLU A 143 -5.39 19.13 4.26
CA GLU A 143 -5.48 20.54 4.63
C GLU A 143 -4.52 20.90 5.78
N GLU A 144 -4.33 20.02 6.77
CA GLU A 144 -3.35 20.19 7.85
C GLU A 144 -1.90 20.10 7.35
N GLU A 145 -1.57 19.14 6.48
CA GLU A 145 -0.22 19.05 5.88
C GLU A 145 0.10 20.29 5.03
N GLU A 146 -0.88 20.80 4.27
CA GLU A 146 -0.70 22.01 3.46
C GLU A 146 -0.56 23.27 4.32
N ALA A 147 -1.31 23.36 5.43
CA ALA A 147 -1.19 24.45 6.41
C ALA A 147 0.18 24.43 7.11
N ALA A 148 0.63 23.26 7.57
CA ALA A 148 1.94 23.09 8.22
C ALA A 148 3.12 23.36 7.25
N HIS A 149 2.96 23.04 5.96
CA HIS A 149 3.94 23.39 4.94
C HIS A 149 3.97 24.90 4.71
N LYS A 150 2.82 25.58 4.61
CA LYS A 150 2.77 27.05 4.46
C LYS A 150 3.41 27.78 5.65
N GLU A 151 3.19 27.31 6.88
CA GLU A 151 3.73 27.92 8.10
C GLU A 151 5.27 27.84 8.19
N LYS A 152 5.88 26.76 7.70
CA LYS A 152 7.35 26.64 7.62
C LYS A 152 7.99 27.62 6.64
N TYR A 153 7.29 28.01 5.57
CA TYR A 153 7.82 28.98 4.58
C TYR A 153 7.68 30.43 5.05
N THR A 154 6.66 30.77 5.85
CA THR A 154 6.50 32.11 6.43
C THR A 154 7.48 32.40 7.58
N VAL A 155 7.89 31.39 8.36
CA VAL A 155 8.90 31.56 9.42
C VAL A 155 10.30 31.74 8.84
N GLY A 156 10.69 30.95 7.83
CA GLY A 156 12.02 31.07 7.19
C GLY A 156 12.25 32.39 6.41
N GLN A 157 11.20 33.14 6.06
CA GLN A 157 11.34 34.44 5.41
C GLN A 157 11.52 35.61 6.39
N LYS A 158 11.13 35.47 7.67
CA LYS A 158 11.35 36.52 8.68
C LYS A 158 12.80 36.57 9.16
N ASP A 159 13.44 35.42 9.32
CA ASP A 159 14.83 35.34 9.80
C ASP A 159 15.84 35.90 8.77
N SER A 160 15.52 35.86 7.46
CA SER A 160 16.38 36.43 6.41
C SER A 160 16.23 37.95 6.23
N ALA A 161 15.22 38.58 6.84
CA ALA A 161 15.00 40.03 6.75
C ALA A 161 15.70 40.81 7.86
N GLU A 162 15.96 40.18 9.02
CA GLU A 162 16.63 40.82 10.16
C GLU A 162 18.15 40.92 9.99
N ASP A 163 18.77 40.04 9.18
CA ASP A 163 20.22 40.04 8.90
C ASP A 163 20.68 41.07 7.84
N LYS A 164 19.76 41.90 7.32
CA LYS A 164 20.07 42.98 6.35
C LYS A 164 19.94 44.39 6.92
N LEU A 165 19.71 44.51 8.24
CA LEU A 165 19.52 45.78 8.94
C LEU A 165 20.54 46.02 10.07
N ALA A 166 21.55 45.15 10.20
CA ALA A 166 22.73 45.35 11.04
C ALA A 166 23.96 45.61 10.17
#